data_AF-A0A090RX80-F1
#
_entry.id   AF-A0A090RX80-F1
#
_cell.length_a   1.000
_cell.length_b   1.000
_cell.length_c   1.000
_cell.angle_alpha   90.00
_cell.angle_beta   90.00
_cell.angle_gamma   90.00
#
_symmetry.space_group_name_H-M   'P 1'
#
loop_
_entity.id
_entity.type
_entity.pdbx_description
1 polymer ?
#
loop_
_entity_poly.entity_id
_entity_poly.type
_entity_poly.pdbx_seq_one_letter_code
_entity_poly.pdbx_strand_id
1 'polypeptide(L)'
;MISRRQLLAAMASTPLVSMLGTGTAHALPNSDYKALVCVFLFGGNDGFNMLVPTDNAHYDEYATARPAIAIPQASLLPLSLSTGSSLALGLHPAMTEIQSLFNSGKVIPIANSGVLIELRQKKV
;
A
#
# COMPACT_ATOMS: atom_id res chain seq x y z
N MET A 1 32.70 -27.45 -28.07
CA MET A 1 31.58 -27.06 -28.97
C MET A 1 30.34 -27.82 -28.54
N ILE A 2 29.30 -27.15 -28.04
CA ILE A 2 28.06 -27.81 -27.59
C ILE A 2 27.24 -28.16 -28.83
N SER A 3 26.87 -29.43 -28.98
CA SER A 3 26.03 -29.91 -30.10
C SER A 3 24.58 -29.47 -29.93
N ARG A 4 23.87 -29.19 -31.04
CA ARG A 4 22.43 -28.91 -31.03
C ARG A 4 21.61 -29.97 -30.31
N ARG A 5 22.05 -31.24 -30.34
CA ARG A 5 21.42 -32.34 -29.58
C ARG A 5 21.64 -32.23 -28.07
N GLN A 6 22.81 -31.75 -27.64
CA GLN A 6 23.13 -31.55 -26.22
C GLN A 6 22.36 -30.35 -25.64
N LEU A 7 22.14 -29.30 -26.45
CA LEU A 7 21.29 -28.17 -26.07
C LEU A 7 19.82 -28.60 -25.92
N LEU A 8 19.29 -29.41 -26.86
CA LEU A 8 17.90 -29.88 -26.82
C LEU A 8 17.64 -30.81 -25.62
N ALA A 9 18.61 -31.68 -25.27
CA ALA A 9 18.52 -32.54 -24.10
C ALA A 9 18.52 -31.74 -22.77
N ALA A 10 19.23 -30.61 -22.71
CA ALA A 10 19.26 -29.73 -21.54
C ALA A 10 17.97 -28.91 -21.36
N MET A 11 17.20 -28.66 -22.43
CA MET A 11 15.91 -27.96 -22.34
C MET A 11 14.74 -28.91 -22.02
N ALA A 12 14.84 -30.20 -22.39
CA ALA A 12 13.79 -31.18 -22.13
C ALA A 12 13.64 -31.59 -20.64
N SER A 13 14.61 -31.28 -19.78
CA SER A 13 14.55 -31.55 -18.34
C SER A 13 13.96 -30.41 -17.50
N THR A 14 13.47 -29.33 -18.13
CA THR A 14 12.98 -28.12 -17.44
C THR A 14 11.46 -27.86 -17.44
N PRO A 15 10.54 -28.84 -17.44
CA PRO A 15 9.15 -28.55 -17.08
C PRO A 15 8.83 -28.77 -15.59
N LEU A 16 9.78 -29.20 -14.74
CA LEU A 16 9.49 -29.47 -13.32
C LEU A 16 9.70 -28.27 -12.37
N VAL A 17 10.48 -27.25 -12.76
CA VAL A 17 10.79 -26.11 -11.88
C VAL A 17 9.71 -25.02 -11.93
N SER A 18 8.97 -24.88 -13.03
CA SER A 18 7.90 -23.88 -13.14
C SER A 18 6.63 -24.21 -12.33
N MET A 19 6.52 -25.41 -11.78
CA MET A 19 5.44 -25.80 -10.86
C MET A 19 5.79 -25.56 -9.37
N LEU A 20 7.01 -25.11 -9.08
CA LEU A 20 7.45 -24.76 -7.71
C LEU A 20 7.27 -23.26 -7.39
N GLY A 21 6.64 -22.49 -8.29
CA GLY A 21 6.49 -21.03 -8.18
C GLY A 21 5.16 -20.57 -7.59
N THR A 22 4.14 -21.42 -7.52
CA THR A 22 2.91 -21.14 -6.75
C THR A 22 3.03 -21.78 -5.38
N GLY A 23 4.03 -21.33 -4.61
CA GLY A 23 4.07 -21.63 -3.19
C GLY A 23 2.82 -21.02 -2.55
N THR A 24 1.84 -21.84 -2.22
CA THR A 24 0.92 -21.51 -1.15
C THR A 24 1.78 -21.14 0.05
N ALA A 25 1.63 -19.92 0.56
CA ALA A 25 2.30 -19.51 1.77
C ALA A 25 1.76 -20.37 2.92
N HIS A 26 2.36 -21.53 3.14
CA HIS A 26 2.11 -22.31 4.33
C HIS A 26 2.82 -21.57 5.47
N ALA A 27 2.05 -20.89 6.30
CA ALA A 27 2.56 -20.38 7.56
C ALA A 27 3.24 -21.54 8.30
N LEU A 28 4.50 -21.38 8.71
CA LEU A 28 5.09 -22.27 9.70
C LEU A 28 4.10 -22.35 10.88
N PRO A 29 3.87 -23.53 11.48
CA PRO A 29 3.02 -23.64 12.66
C PRO A 29 3.71 -22.95 13.83
N ASN A 30 3.56 -21.64 13.89
CA ASN A 30 3.72 -20.88 15.11
C ASN A 30 2.46 -21.17 15.93
N SER A 31 2.61 -21.61 17.18
CA SER A 31 1.51 -22.04 18.05
C SER A 31 0.55 -20.89 18.42
N ASP A 32 0.87 -19.66 18.04
CA ASP A 32 0.04 -18.49 18.26
C ASP A 32 -1.07 -18.37 17.22
N TYR A 33 -2.31 -18.23 17.69
CA TYR A 33 -3.45 -17.91 16.83
C TYR A 33 -3.22 -16.59 16.07
N LYS A 34 -3.24 -16.64 14.73
CA LYS A 34 -3.21 -15.48 13.85
C LYS A 34 -4.49 -15.45 13.03
N ALA A 35 -5.17 -14.31 13.02
CA ALA A 35 -6.32 -14.05 12.18
C ALA A 35 -6.12 -12.75 11.40
N LEU A 36 -6.56 -12.74 10.15
CA LEU A 36 -6.66 -11.52 9.33
C LEU A 36 -8.13 -11.09 9.34
N VAL A 37 -8.40 -9.86 9.79
CA VAL A 37 -9.74 -9.26 9.76
C VAL A 37 -9.75 -8.18 8.70
N CYS A 38 -10.53 -8.38 7.63
CA CYS A 38 -10.71 -7.40 6.56
C CYS A 38 -12.02 -6.65 6.79
N VAL A 39 -11.94 -5.35 7.10
CA VAL A 39 -13.12 -4.48 7.23
C VAL A 39 -13.29 -3.69 5.95
N PHE A 40 -14.38 -3.97 5.23
CA PHE A 40 -14.73 -3.23 4.01
C PHE A 40 -15.62 -2.05 4.36
N LEU A 41 -15.13 -0.83 4.12
CA LEU A 41 -15.84 0.40 4.42
C LEU A 41 -16.58 0.96 3.20
N PHE A 42 -17.39 0.12 2.54
CA PHE A 42 -18.15 0.52 1.35
C PHE A 42 -19.25 1.53 1.71
N GLY A 43 -19.31 2.65 0.99
CA GLY A 43 -20.46 3.56 0.98
C GLY A 43 -20.50 4.66 2.05
N GLY A 44 -19.47 4.81 2.90
CA GLY A 44 -19.45 5.88 3.91
C GLY A 44 -18.07 6.37 4.35
N ASN A 45 -17.00 5.61 4.12
CA ASN A 45 -15.65 6.05 4.46
C ASN A 45 -14.97 6.68 3.25
N ASP A 46 -14.63 7.95 3.37
CA ASP A 46 -13.90 8.70 2.36
C ASP A 46 -12.40 8.66 2.65
N GLY A 47 -11.65 7.87 1.87
CA GLY A 47 -10.21 7.71 2.07
C GLY A 47 -9.42 9.01 1.97
N PHE A 48 -9.87 9.96 1.14
CA PHE A 48 -9.19 11.25 1.00
C PHE A 48 -9.42 12.16 2.20
N ASN A 49 -10.48 11.97 2.98
CA ASN A 49 -10.69 12.67 4.24
C ASN A 49 -10.08 11.92 5.45
N MET A 50 -9.74 10.64 5.29
CA MET A 50 -9.03 9.86 6.33
C MET A 50 -7.53 10.21 6.39
N LEU A 51 -6.90 10.42 5.24
CA LEU A 51 -5.47 10.70 5.11
C LEU A 51 -5.27 11.87 4.14
N VAL A 52 -4.98 13.04 4.70
CA VAL A 52 -4.98 14.34 4.00
C VAL A 52 -3.56 14.92 3.93
N PRO A 53 -3.13 15.51 2.81
CA PRO A 53 -1.90 16.28 2.75
C PRO A 53 -1.93 17.48 3.70
N THR A 54 -0.81 17.80 4.32
CA THR A 54 -0.70 18.90 5.30
C THR A 54 0.28 19.98 4.88
N ASP A 55 1.05 19.79 3.81
CA ASP A 55 1.77 20.88 3.17
C ASP A 55 0.82 21.71 2.30
N ASN A 56 1.10 23.01 2.18
CA ASN A 56 0.16 23.95 1.57
C ASN A 56 -0.15 23.62 0.12
N ALA A 57 0.85 23.26 -0.68
CA ALA A 57 0.66 23.01 -2.11
C ALA A 57 -0.32 21.85 -2.36
N HIS A 58 -0.09 20.71 -1.71
CA HIS A 58 -0.98 19.55 -1.90
C HIS A 58 -2.30 19.68 -1.12
N TYR A 59 -2.32 20.40 0.00
CA TYR A 59 -3.57 20.69 0.71
C TYR A 59 -4.50 21.57 -0.14
N ASP A 60 -3.96 22.58 -0.84
CA ASP A 60 -4.75 23.45 -1.72
C ASP A 60 -5.37 22.65 -2.88
N GLU A 61 -4.65 21.68 -3.46
CA GLU A 61 -5.19 20.75 -4.44
C GLU A 61 -6.34 19.91 -3.86
N TYR A 62 -6.15 19.34 -2.66
CA TYR A 62 -7.18 18.60 -1.94
C TYR A 62 -8.42 19.45 -1.66
N ALA A 63 -8.24 20.68 -1.16
CA ALA A 63 -9.34 21.58 -0.81
C ALA A 63 -10.11 22.06 -2.04
N THR A 64 -9.39 22.37 -3.13
CA THR A 64 -9.99 22.76 -4.42
C THR A 64 -10.82 21.62 -5.02
N ALA A 65 -10.34 20.38 -4.91
CA ALA A 65 -11.09 19.21 -5.36
C ALA A 65 -12.30 18.87 -4.47
N ARG A 66 -12.39 19.43 -3.25
CA ARG A 66 -13.38 19.04 -2.22
C ARG A 66 -14.01 20.25 -1.51
N PRO A 67 -14.51 21.27 -2.22
CA PRO A 67 -14.85 22.57 -1.61
C PRO A 67 -15.92 22.49 -0.51
N ALA A 68 -16.82 21.50 -0.55
CA ALA A 68 -17.88 21.35 0.45
C ALA A 68 -17.50 20.48 1.66
N ILE A 69 -16.45 19.65 1.55
CA ILE A 69 -16.14 18.60 2.53
C ILE A 69 -14.65 18.56 2.92
N ALA A 70 -13.86 19.54 2.48
CA ALA A 70 -12.46 19.66 2.85
C ALA A 70 -12.34 19.91 4.36
N ILE A 71 -11.46 19.15 5.01
CA ILE A 71 -11.19 19.29 6.44
C ILE A 71 -10.21 20.44 6.64
N PRO A 72 -10.49 21.42 7.52
CA PRO A 72 -9.56 22.51 7.80
C PRO A 72 -8.16 21.97 8.15
N GLN A 73 -7.14 22.43 7.43
CA GLN A 73 -5.75 21.99 7.57
C GLN A 73 -5.27 21.99 9.03
N ALA A 74 -5.63 23.03 9.79
CA ALA A 74 -5.23 23.20 11.19
C ALA A 74 -5.89 22.20 12.15
N SER A 75 -6.94 21.49 11.73
CA SER A 75 -7.60 20.46 12.54
C SER A 75 -7.06 19.04 12.29
N LEU A 76 -6.25 18.86 11.23
CA LEU A 76 -5.67 17.58 10.89
C LEU A 76 -4.69 17.10 11.96
N LEU A 77 -4.71 15.80 12.20
CA LEU A 77 -3.82 15.13 13.15
C LEU A 77 -2.51 14.75 12.43
N PRO A 78 -1.38 15.45 12.67
CA PRO A 78 -0.17 15.24 11.86
C PRO A 78 0.42 13.84 12.06
N LEU A 79 1.00 13.28 10.99
CA LEU A 79 1.70 12.00 11.01
C LEU A 79 3.19 12.18 10.73
N SER A 80 4.03 11.54 11.54
CA SER A 80 5.47 11.46 11.30
C SER A 80 5.80 10.25 10.42
N LEU A 81 5.83 10.46 9.10
CA LEU A 81 6.09 9.40 8.13
C LEU A 81 7.60 9.17 7.92
N SER A 82 8.03 7.92 7.95
CA SER A 82 9.42 7.52 7.62
C SER A 82 9.49 6.90 6.21
N THR A 83 9.00 7.63 5.19
CA THR A 83 8.86 7.12 3.81
C THR A 83 9.93 7.64 2.86
N GLY A 84 10.84 8.52 3.32
CA GLY A 84 11.80 9.22 2.46
C GLY A 84 11.18 10.24 1.50
N SER A 85 9.86 10.43 1.57
CA SER A 85 9.11 11.46 0.84
C SER A 85 9.05 12.74 1.65
N SER A 86 9.01 13.89 0.96
CA SER A 86 8.74 15.20 1.57
C SER A 86 7.23 15.44 1.81
N LEU A 87 6.37 14.51 1.39
CA LEU A 87 4.92 14.62 1.56
C LEU A 87 4.55 14.50 3.04
N ALA A 88 3.99 15.57 3.60
CA ALA A 88 3.47 15.59 4.96
C ALA A 88 1.99 15.21 4.94
N LEU A 89 1.59 14.20 5.71
CA LEU A 89 0.20 13.75 5.82
C LEU A 89 -0.34 13.94 7.24
N GLY A 90 -1.65 14.07 7.34
CA GLY A 90 -2.40 14.07 8.59
C GLY A 90 -3.65 13.21 8.51
N LEU A 91 -4.13 12.74 9.66
CA LEU A 91 -5.38 12.01 9.77
C LEU A 91 -6.56 12.95 10.03
N HIS A 92 -7.75 12.44 9.74
CA HIS A 92 -9.02 13.06 10.14
C HIS A 92 -9.03 13.38 11.66
N PRO A 93 -9.59 14.52 12.12
CA PRO A 93 -9.64 14.90 13.54
C PRO A 93 -10.26 13.84 14.47
N ALA A 94 -11.20 13.05 13.94
CA ALA A 94 -11.87 11.97 14.66
C ALA A 94 -11.03 10.68 14.83
N MET A 95 -9.83 10.61 14.26
CA MET A 95 -8.98 9.42 14.24
C MET A 95 -7.85 9.45 15.29
N THR A 96 -8.08 10.07 16.45
CA THR A 96 -7.09 10.20 17.53
C THR A 96 -6.52 8.85 17.96
N GLU A 97 -7.35 7.82 18.07
CA GLU A 97 -6.92 6.46 18.45
C GLU A 97 -6.05 5.81 17.38
N ILE A 98 -6.37 6.04 16.10
CA ILE A 98 -5.53 5.55 14.99
C ILE A 98 -4.20 6.29 14.97
N GLN A 99 -4.19 7.60 15.25
CA GLN A 99 -2.94 8.36 15.39
C GLN A 99 -2.08 7.80 16.53
N SER A 100 -2.67 7.47 17.68
CA SER A 100 -1.98 6.84 18.81
C SER A 100 -1.36 5.49 18.41
N LEU A 101 -2.11 4.65 17.69
CA LEU A 101 -1.60 3.37 17.19
C LEU A 101 -0.51 3.55 16.13
N PHE A 102 -0.63 4.54 15.25
CA PHE A 102 0.41 4.91 14.28
C PHE A 102 1.70 5.33 15.00
N ASN A 103 1.60 6.23 15.98
CA ASN A 103 2.73 6.68 16.80
C ASN A 103 3.38 5.52 17.57
N SER A 104 2.61 4.47 17.88
CA SER A 104 3.08 3.23 18.50
C SER A 104 3.66 2.21 17.51
N GLY A 105 3.74 2.53 16.21
CA GLY A 105 4.23 1.63 15.16
C GLY A 105 3.31 0.46 14.81
N LYS A 106 2.02 0.55 15.16
CA LYS A 106 1.02 -0.51 14.98
C LYS A 106 0.09 -0.31 13.78
N VAL A 107 0.20 0.83 13.09
CA VAL A 107 -0.60 1.17 11.92
C VAL A 107 0.32 1.62 10.80
N ILE A 108 0.05 1.13 9.59
CA ILE A 108 0.71 1.57 8.36
C ILE A 108 -0.39 1.95 7.37
N PRO A 109 -0.51 3.24 7.00
CA PRO A 109 -1.40 3.66 5.92
C PRO A 109 -0.83 3.21 4.57
N ILE A 110 -1.68 2.62 3.72
CA ILE A 110 -1.35 2.27 2.34
C ILE A 110 -2.28 3.06 1.43
N ALA A 111 -1.70 3.97 0.65
CA ALA A 111 -2.42 4.76 -0.34
C ALA A 111 -2.07 4.30 -1.76
N ASN A 112 -2.92 4.64 -2.72
CA ASN A 112 -2.71 4.39 -4.16
C ASN A 112 -2.43 2.92 -4.50
N SER A 113 -2.98 1.99 -3.72
CA SER A 113 -2.94 0.56 -4.00
C SER A 113 -4.09 0.18 -4.93
N GLY A 114 -3.78 -0.51 -6.02
CA GLY A 114 -4.75 -0.98 -6.99
C GLY A 114 -4.14 -1.97 -7.96
N VAL A 115 -4.99 -2.62 -8.76
CA VAL A 115 -4.52 -3.47 -9.85
C VAL A 115 -3.86 -2.61 -10.93
N LEU A 116 -2.73 -3.07 -11.48
CA LEU A 116 -2.12 -2.44 -12.65
C LEU A 116 -3.05 -2.63 -13.85
N ILE A 117 -3.63 -1.53 -14.33
CA ILE A 117 -4.49 -1.53 -15.53
C ILE A 117 -3.62 -1.44 -16.80
N GLU A 118 -2.50 -0.73 -16.73
CA GLU A 118 -1.52 -0.62 -17.82
C GLU A 118 -0.10 -0.57 -17.24
N LEU A 119 0.89 -1.03 -18.01
CA LEU A 119 2.29 -0.92 -17.65
C LEU A 119 2.71 0.55 -17.61
N ARG A 120 3.16 1.03 -16.44
CA ARG A 120 3.79 2.37 -16.35
C ARG A 120 5.12 2.35 -17.09
N GLN A 121 5.19 3.08 -18.20
CA GLN A 121 6.45 3.44 -18.86
C GLN A 121 7.28 4.27 -17.87
N LYS A 122 8.56 3.89 -17.70
CA LYS A 122 9.49 4.64 -16.85
C LYS A 122 9.77 5.98 -17.56
N LYS A 123 9.35 7.09 -16.96
CA LYS A 123 9.73 8.43 -17.46
C LYS A 123 11.24 8.57 -17.21
N VAL A 124 12.03 8.47 -18.28
CA VAL A 124 13.46 8.82 -18.29
C VAL A 124 13.59 10.32 -18.24
#